data_AF-A0A7C7R4I4-F1
#
_entry.id   AF-A0A7C7R4I4-F1
#
_cell.length_a   1.000
_cell.length_b   1.000
_cell.length_c   1.000
_cell.angle_alpha   90.00
_cell.angle_beta   90.00
_cell.angle_gamma   90.00
#
_symmetry.space_group_name_H-M   'P 1'
#
loop_
_entity.id
_entity.type
_entity.pdbx_description
1 polymer ?
#
loop_
_entity_poly.entity_id
_entity_poly.type
_entity_poly.pdbx_seq_one_letter_code
_entity_poly.pdbx_strand_id
1 'polypeptide(L)'
;MKSLRPSFIAKSTLLLATFFAIDKALALARQMIIGRVFGLSAELDAFNAANNLPDMLFALISGGALAMAFIPVLSEHLTRHGRP
;
A
#
# COMPACT_ATOMS: atom_id res chain seq x y z
N MET A 1 -8.56 -1.84 -41.28
CA MET A 1 -8.97 -1.57 -39.89
C MET A 1 -8.04 -2.36 -38.96
N LYS A 2 -6.95 -1.76 -38.47
CA LYS A 2 -5.98 -2.46 -37.60
C LYS A 2 -6.59 -2.63 -36.21
N SER A 3 -6.77 -3.87 -35.76
CA SER A 3 -7.25 -4.18 -34.41
C SER A 3 -6.28 -3.62 -33.37
N LEU A 4 -6.72 -2.64 -32.58
CA LEU A 4 -6.01 -2.13 -31.42
C LEU A 4 -5.98 -3.22 -30.34
N ARG A 5 -4.94 -4.07 -30.37
CA ARG A 5 -4.68 -4.99 -29.26
C ARG A 5 -4.16 -4.17 -28.07
N PRO A 6 -4.79 -4.23 -26.89
CA PRO A 6 -4.31 -3.48 -25.74
C PRO A 6 -2.88 -3.92 -25.39
N SER A 7 -2.01 -2.95 -25.14
CA SER A 7 -0.61 -3.18 -24.79
C SER A 7 -0.49 -3.98 -23.50
N PHE A 8 0.64 -4.66 -23.28
CA PHE A 8 0.90 -5.40 -22.03
C PHE A 8 0.71 -4.51 -20.80
N ILE A 9 1.18 -3.25 -20.87
CA ILE A 9 1.02 -2.25 -19.81
C ILE A 9 -0.46 -1.97 -19.55
N ALA A 10 -1.27 -1.72 -20.60
CA ALA A 10 -2.70 -1.44 -20.43
C ALA A 10 -3.46 -2.62 -19.78
N LYS A 11 -3.11 -3.86 -20.12
CA LYS A 11 -3.69 -5.06 -19.50
C LYS A 11 -3.30 -5.20 -18.03
N SER A 12 -2.03 -5.03 -17.72
CA SER A 12 -1.51 -5.12 -16.35
C SER A 12 -2.06 -4.01 -15.45
N THR A 13 -2.13 -2.77 -15.95
CA THR A 13 -2.75 -1.65 -15.23
C THR A 13 -4.23 -1.91 -14.97
N LEU A 14 -4.98 -2.41 -15.96
CA LEU A 14 -6.39 -2.73 -15.79
C LEU A 14 -6.60 -3.83 -14.73
N LEU A 15 -5.75 -4.85 -14.73
CA LEU A 15 -5.77 -5.91 -13.73
C LEU A 15 -5.54 -5.35 -12.32
N LEU A 16 -4.49 -4.53 -12.14
CA LEU A 16 -4.19 -3.89 -10.86
C LEU A 16 -5.32 -2.97 -10.41
N ALA A 17 -5.86 -2.15 -11.31
CA ALA A 17 -6.97 -1.25 -11.01
C ALA A 17 -8.22 -2.02 -10.55
N THR A 18 -8.50 -3.16 -11.18
CA THR A 18 -9.64 -4.02 -10.81
C THR A 18 -9.47 -4.59 -9.41
N PHE A 19 -8.31 -5.20 -9.13
CA PHE A 19 -8.05 -5.75 -7.79
C PHE A 19 -8.01 -4.66 -6.72
N PHE A 20 -7.46 -3.49 -7.04
CA PHE A 20 -7.44 -2.35 -6.14
C PHE A 20 -8.86 -1.83 -5.84
N ALA A 21 -9.73 -1.76 -6.85
CA ALA A 21 -11.12 -1.36 -6.66
C ALA A 21 -11.87 -2.37 -5.76
N ILE A 22 -11.64 -3.67 -5.95
CA ILE A 22 -12.20 -4.73 -5.09
C ILE A 22 -11.69 -4.57 -3.65
N ASP A 23 -10.38 -4.35 -3.46
CA ASP A 23 -9.81 -4.09 -2.13
C ASP A 23 -10.47 -2.87 -1.45
N LYS A 24 -10.68 -1.77 -2.18
CA LYS A 24 -11.35 -0.59 -1.61
C LYS A 24 -12.79 -0.88 -1.22
N ALA A 25 -13.53 -1.64 -2.04
CA ALA A 25 -14.90 -2.04 -1.71
C ALA A 25 -14.95 -2.89 -0.43
N LEU A 26 -14.04 -3.86 -0.28
CA LEU A 26 -13.92 -4.67 0.93
C LEU A 26 -13.49 -3.84 2.14
N ALA A 27 -12.61 -2.87 1.95
CA ALA A 27 -12.21 -1.95 3.02
C ALA A 27 -13.39 -1.12 3.53
N LEU A 28 -14.24 -0.60 2.62
CA LEU A 28 -15.47 0.10 3.00
C LEU A 28 -16.45 -0.83 3.71
N ALA A 29 -16.63 -2.05 3.22
CA ALA A 29 -17.48 -3.04 3.87
C ALA A 29 -17.01 -3.35 5.30
N ARG A 30 -15.70 -3.54 5.49
CA ARG A 30 -15.08 -3.72 6.81
C ARG A 30 -15.37 -2.54 7.74
N GLN A 31 -15.22 -1.31 7.27
CA GLN A 31 -15.51 -0.10 8.06
C GLN A 31 -17.00 -0.05 8.48
N MET A 32 -17.91 -0.38 7.57
CA MET A 32 -19.35 -0.44 7.88
C MET A 32 -19.69 -1.52 8.92
N ILE A 33 -19.02 -2.68 8.88
CA ILE A 33 -19.23 -3.76 9.85
C ILE A 33 -18.70 -3.32 11.22
N ILE A 34 -17.46 -2.84 11.29
CA ILE A 34 -16.82 -2.38 12.53
C ILE A 34 -17.65 -1.25 13.16
N GLY A 35 -18.07 -0.27 12.37
CA GLY A 35 -18.90 0.84 12.85
C GLY A 35 -20.26 0.39 13.40
N ARG A 36 -20.86 -0.68 12.86
CA ARG A 36 -22.11 -1.25 13.40
C ARG A 36 -21.89 -2.10 14.66
N VAL A 37 -20.78 -2.83 14.74
CA VAL A 37 -20.47 -3.71 15.87
C VAL A 37 -20.06 -2.91 17.09
N PHE A 38 -19.15 -1.94 16.93
CA PHE A 38 -18.57 -1.20 18.04
C PHE A 38 -19.23 0.15 18.31
N GLY A 39 -19.94 0.73 17.33
CA GLY A 39 -20.52 2.08 17.46
C GLY A 39 -19.46 3.14 17.78
N LEU A 40 -19.84 4.18 18.52
CA LEU A 40 -18.91 5.16 19.10
C LEU A 40 -18.53 4.69 20.52
N SER A 41 -17.44 3.92 20.63
CA SER A 41 -17.00 3.33 21.89
C SER A 41 -15.49 3.44 22.09
N ALA A 42 -15.06 3.43 23.36
CA ALA A 42 -13.65 3.40 23.72
C ALA A 42 -12.94 2.12 23.22
N GLU A 43 -13.70 1.03 23.02
CA GLU A 43 -13.18 -0.22 22.44
C GLU A 43 -12.79 -0.05 20.97
N LEU A 44 -13.59 0.71 20.19
CA LEU A 44 -13.26 1.05 18.82
C LEU A 44 -11.98 1.88 18.73
N ASP A 45 -11.83 2.85 19.64
CA ASP A 45 -10.65 3.70 19.69
C ASP A 45 -9.39 2.89 20.01
N ALA A 46 -9.47 1.97 20.98
CA ALA A 46 -8.38 1.06 21.32
C ALA A 46 -8.03 0.11 20.17
N PHE A 47 -9.04 -0.46 19.50
CA PHE A 47 -8.85 -1.31 18.32
C PHE A 47 -8.16 -0.54 17.19
N ASN A 48 -8.60 0.68 16.90
CA ASN A 48 -7.99 1.51 15.86
C ASN A 48 -6.56 1.91 16.21
N ALA A 49 -6.30 2.30 17.46
CA ALA A 49 -4.96 2.62 17.93
C ALA A 49 -4.00 1.42 17.79
N ALA A 50 -4.46 0.22 18.18
CA ALA A 50 -3.69 -1.01 18.05
C ALA A 50 -3.37 -1.35 16.59
N ASN A 51 -4.31 -1.13 15.67
CA ASN A 51 -4.09 -1.38 14.24
C ASN A 51 -3.20 -0.33 13.57
N ASN A 52 -3.32 0.94 13.96
CA ASN A 52 -2.55 2.04 13.35
C ASN A 52 -1.10 2.08 13.83
N LEU A 53 -0.81 1.60 15.05
CA LEU A 53 0.53 1.67 15.63
C LEU A 53 1.61 0.97 14.78
N PRO A 54 1.41 -0.28 14.30
CA PRO A 54 2.34 -0.92 13.37
C PRO A 54 2.54 -0.13 12.07
N ASP A 55 1.47 0.41 11.50
CA ASP A 55 1.53 1.19 10.25
C ASP A 55 2.36 2.45 10.44
N MET A 56 2.19 3.14 11.57
CA MET A 56 3.01 4.32 11.93
C MET A 56 4.48 3.96 12.09
N LEU A 57 4.79 2.82 12.73
CA LEU A 57 6.16 2.33 12.87
C LEU A 57 6.77 1.99 11.50
N PHE A 58 6.02 1.30 10.65
CA PHE A 58 6.46 0.99 9.28
C PHE A 58 6.70 2.26 8.47
N ALA A 59 5.78 3.22 8.51
CA ALA A 59 5.93 4.51 7.82
C ALA A 59 7.17 5.28 8.31
N LEU A 60 7.44 5.27 9.62
CA LEU A 60 8.63 5.92 10.19
C LEU A 60 9.93 5.23 9.74
N ILE A 61 9.97 3.89 9.80
CA ILE A 61 11.16 3.11 9.43
C ILE A 61 11.40 3.16 7.92
N SER A 62 10.38 2.86 7.11
CA SER A 62 10.51 2.77 5.65
C SER A 62 10.53 4.15 4.99
N GLY A 63 9.70 5.09 5.44
CA GLY A 63 9.62 6.44 4.89
C GLY A 63 10.74 7.38 5.39
N GLY A 64 11.26 7.15 6.60
CA GLY A 64 12.34 7.94 7.17
C GLY A 64 13.70 7.27 7.02
N ALA A 65 13.97 6.28 7.87
CA ALA A 65 15.30 5.70 8.01
C ALA A 65 15.79 4.96 6.75
N LEU A 66 14.93 4.13 6.14
CA LEU A 66 15.26 3.36 4.95
C LEU A 66 15.38 4.28 3.73
N ALA A 67 14.46 5.23 3.54
CA ALA A 67 14.55 6.18 2.44
C ALA A 67 15.84 7.04 2.50
N MET A 68 16.26 7.47 3.69
CA MET A 68 17.43 8.33 3.86
C MET A 68 18.77 7.57 3.84
N ALA A 69 18.84 6.36 4.41
CA ALA A 69 20.10 5.61 4.50
C ALA A 69 20.24 4.53 3.44
N PHE A 70 19.16 3.79 3.15
CA PHE A 70 19.23 2.62 2.28
C PHE A 70 19.17 2.97 0.80
N ILE A 71 18.30 3.90 0.37
CA ILE A 71 18.23 4.31 -1.04
C ILE A 71 19.58 4.85 -1.54
N PRO A 72 20.26 5.78 -0.84
CA PRO A 72 21.54 6.31 -1.32
C PRO A 72 22.64 5.26 -1.35
N VAL A 73 22.75 4.42 -0.31
CA VAL A 73 23.76 3.35 -0.24
C VAL A 73 23.55 2.32 -1.35
N LEU A 74 22.30 1.92 -1.60
CA LEU A 74 21.98 1.01 -2.69
C LEU A 74 22.27 1.64 -4.06
N SER A 75 21.90 2.90 -4.26
CA SER A 75 22.22 3.65 -5.48
C SER A 75 23.73 3.77 -5.71
N GLU A 76 24.49 4.08 -4.65
CA GLU A 76 25.95 4.13 -4.72
C GLU A 76 26.54 2.76 -5.07
N HIS A 77 26.06 1.70 -4.41
CA HIS A 77 26.53 0.34 -4.66
C HIS A 77 26.28 -0.10 -6.11
N LEU A 78 25.06 0.11 -6.62
CA LEU A 78 24.69 -0.19 -8.01
C LEU A 78 25.49 0.65 -9.03
N THR A 79 25.85 1.88 -8.67
CA THR A 79 26.66 2.76 -9.53
C THR A 79 28.13 2.31 -9.56
N ARG A 80 28.69 1.90 -8.40
CA ARG A 80 30.10 1.50 -8.28
C ARG A 80 30.40 0.08 -8.75
N HIS A 81 29.49 -0.88 -8.55
CA HIS A 81 29.71 -2.30 -8.85
C HIS A 81 29.02 -2.78 -10.13
N GLY A 82 28.40 -1.85 -10.88
CA GLY A 82 27.67 -2.16 -12.11
C GLY A 82 26.26 -2.69 -11.81
N ARG A 83 25.33 -2.33 -12.69
CA ARG A 83 24.04 -3.03 -12.78
C ARG A 83 24.35 -4.43 -13.33
N PRO A 84 23.89 -5.53 -12.70
CA PRO A 84 23.97 -6.84 -13.36
C PRO A 84 23.29 -6.79 -14.74
#